data_AF-A0A6P0T375-F1
#
_entry.id   AF-A0A6P0T375-F1
#
_cell.length_a   1.000
_cell.length_b   1.000
_cell.length_c   1.000
_cell.angle_alpha   90.00
_cell.angle_beta   90.00
_cell.angle_gamma   90.00
#
_symmetry.space_group_name_H-M   'P 1'
#
loop_
_entity.id
_entity.type
_entity.pdbx_description
1 polymer ?
#
loop_
_entity_poly.entity_id
_entity_poly.type
_entity_poly.pdbx_seq_one_letter_code
_entity_poly.pdbx_strand_id
1 'polypeptide(L)' 'MAKLEQYRQFVKEILTEYSSHKPAYGEVEVELIFDTERDRYQLVHAGWSNRRRIY' A
#
# COMPACT_ATOMS: atom_id res chain seq x y z
N MET A 1 -3.19 8.30 -24.79
CA MET A 1 -3.92 7.61 -23.70
C MET A 1 -3.81 8.41 -22.38
N ALA A 2 -4.27 9.66 -22.34
CA ALA A 2 -4.10 10.53 -21.17
C ALA A 2 -4.86 10.04 -19.92
N LYS A 3 -6.00 9.37 -20.13
CA LYS A 3 -6.90 8.91 -19.06
C LYS A 3 -6.32 7.77 -18.21
N LEU A 4 -5.54 6.87 -18.83
CA LEU A 4 -4.94 5.74 -18.12
C LEU A 4 -3.86 6.22 -17.16
N GLU A 5 -2.92 7.04 -17.64
CA GLU A 5 -1.88 7.63 -16.79
C GLU A 5 -2.47 8.45 -15.64
N GLN A 6 -3.56 9.18 -15.89
CA GLN A 6 -4.26 9.92 -14.86
C GLN A 6 -4.84 9.00 -13.77
N TYR A 7 -5.42 7.86 -14.15
CA TYR A 7 -5.93 6.89 -13.18
C TYR A 7 -4.82 6.20 -12.39
N ARG A 8 -3.71 5.83 -13.05
CA ARG A 8 -2.53 5.28 -12.39
C ARG A 8 -1.99 6.24 -11.33
N GLN A 9 -1.95 7.54 -11.66
CA GLN A 9 -1.52 8.58 -10.73
C GLN A 9 -2.46 8.68 -9.53
N PHE A 10 -3.77 8.79 -9.75
CA PHE A 10 -4.75 8.87 -8.66
C PHE A 10 -4.71 7.65 -7.73
N VAL A 11 -4.58 6.43 -8.27
CA VAL A 11 -4.49 5.22 -7.44
C VAL A 11 -3.24 5.23 -6.57
N LYS A 12 -2.09 5.61 -7.12
CA LYS A 12 -0.84 5.73 -6.36
C LYS A 12 -0.93 6.80 -5.28
N GLU A 13 -1.52 7.96 -5.58
CA GLU A 13 -1.71 9.06 -4.62
C GLU A 13 -2.56 8.60 -3.44
N ILE A 14 -3.72 7.99 -3.71
CA ILE A 14 -4.62 7.46 -2.68
C ILE A 14 -3.86 6.44 -1.82
N LEU A 15 -3.25 5.41 -2.41
CA LEU A 15 -2.56 4.39 -1.62
C LEU A 15 -1.39 4.96 -0.80
N THR A 16 -0.66 5.93 -1.36
CA THR A 16 0.42 6.62 -0.63
C THR A 16 -0.11 7.41 0.55
N GLU A 17 -1.22 8.13 0.40
CA GLU A 17 -1.86 8.85 1.50
C GLU A 17 -2.27 7.88 2.62
N TYR A 18 -2.94 6.78 2.28
CA TYR A 18 -3.36 5.76 3.24
C TYR A 18 -2.18 5.05 3.92
N SER A 19 -1.02 4.95 3.25
CA SER A 19 0.17 4.32 3.84
C SER A 19 0.73 5.07 5.05
N SER A 20 0.41 6.36 5.18
CA SER A 20 0.83 7.18 6.32
C SER A 20 0.19 6.74 7.65
N HIS A 21 -0.90 5.96 7.59
CA HIS A 21 -1.59 5.45 8.77
C HIS A 21 -0.96 4.14 9.25
N LYS A 22 0.15 4.25 10.00
CA LYS A 22 0.78 3.10 10.64
C LYS A 22 -0.08 2.60 11.82
N PRO A 23 -0.29 1.28 11.98
CA PRO A 23 -0.95 0.74 13.17
C PRO A 23 -0.21 1.15 14.45
N ALA A 24 -0.97 1.52 15.48
CA ALA A 24 -0.41 1.91 16.79
C ALA A 24 0.11 0.72 17.62
N TYR A 25 0.02 -0.50 17.12
CA TYR A 25 0.33 -1.73 17.85
C TYR A 25 1.20 -2.69 17.04
N GLY A 26 2.09 -3.39 17.74
CA GLY A 26 3.00 -4.36 17.14
C GLY A 26 4.11 -3.73 16.29
N GLU A 27 4.96 -4.60 15.77
CA GLU A 27 6.00 -4.27 14.78
C GLU A 27 5.40 -4.53 13.39
N VAL A 28 4.47 -3.66 12.97
CA VAL A 28 3.78 -3.76 11.69
C VAL A 28 4.17 -2.59 10.80
N GLU A 29 4.68 -2.90 9.61
CA GLU A 29 4.99 -1.93 8.57
C GLU A 29 3.85 -1.85 7.55
N VAL A 30 3.74 -0.70 6.90
CA VAL A 30 2.82 -0.50 5.79
C VAL A 30 3.65 -0.43 4.52
N GLU A 31 3.48 -1.42 3.64
CA GLU A 31 4.23 -1.55 2.40
C GLU A 31 3.35 -1.19 1.20
N LEU A 32 3.92 -0.46 0.25
CA LEU A 32 3.29 -0.13 -1.03
C LEU A 32 3.92 -0.95 -2.15
N ILE A 33 3.08 -1.67 -2.90
CA ILE A 33 3.51 -2.51 -4.02
C ILE A 33 2.81 -2.02 -5.28
N PHE A 34 3.58 -1.42 -6.19
CA PHE A 34 3.08 -0.91 -7.47
C PHE A 34 3.72 -1.66 -8.63
N ASP A 35 2.95 -2.51 -9.31
CA ASP A 35 3.30 -3.10 -10.60
C ASP A 35 2.57 -2.31 -11.69
N THR A 36 3.24 -1.25 -12.18
CA THR A 36 2.68 -0.36 -13.19
C THR A 36 2.65 -0.95 -14.59
N GLU A 37 3.43 -1.99 -14.85
CA GLU A 37 3.42 -2.69 -16.13
C GLU A 37 2.16 -3.57 -16.28
N ARG A 38 1.67 -4.11 -15.16
CA ARG A 38 0.48 -4.98 -15.12
C ARG A 38 -0.74 -4.34 -14.46
N ASP A 39 -0.68 -3.04 -14.17
CA ASP A 39 -1.74 -2.26 -13.52
C ASP A 39 -2.21 -2.85 -12.17
N ARG A 40 -1.27 -3.27 -11.31
CA ARG A 40 -1.56 -3.78 -9.96
C ARG A 40 -1.00 -2.83 -8.91
N TYR A 41 -1.82 -2.52 -7.92
CA TYR A 41 -1.49 -1.57 -6.87
C TYR A 41 -2.00 -2.10 -5.53
N GLN A 42 -1.12 -2.24 -4.54
CA GLN A 42 -1.46 -2.82 -3.25
C GLN A 42 -0.83 -2.02 -2.10
N LEU A 43 -1.55 -1.98 -0.99
CA LEU A 43 -1.05 -1.58 0.32
C LEU A 43 -1.18 -2.80 1.23
N VAL A 44 -0.09 -3.18 1.90
CA VAL A 44 -0.03 -4.38 2.76
C VAL A 44 0.45 -3.98 4.14
N HIS A 45 -0.20 -4.54 5.17
CA HIS A 45 0.32 -4.49 6.53
C HIS A 45 1.14 -5.74 6.78
N ALA A 46 2.46 -5.61 6.85
CA ALA A 46 3.37 -6.73 7.04
C ALA A 46 4.11 -6.59 8.36
N GLY A 47 4.05 -7.62 9.20
CA GLY A 47 4.76 -7.56 10.48
C GLY A 47 4.29 -8.56 11.51
N TRP A 48 4.48 -8.21 12.77
CA TRP A 48 4.14 -9.04 13.92
C TRP A 48 3.43 -8.23 14.98
N SER A 49 2.41 -8.82 15.60
CA SER A 49 1.82 -8.31 16.84
C SER A 49 1.85 -9.42 17.87
N ASN A 50 2.66 -9.24 18.92
CA ASN A 50 3.00 -10.29 19.87
C ASN A 50 3.55 -11.53 19.14
N ARG A 51 2.87 -12.69 19.23
CA ARG A 51 3.24 -13.95 18.55
C ARG A 51 2.43 -14.21 17.28
N ARG A 52 1.65 -13.23 16.82
CA ARG A 52 0.79 -13.35 15.63
C ARG A 52 1.43 -12.65 14.44
N ARG A 53 1.60 -13.39 13.34
CA ARG A 53 1.97 -12.83 12.03
C ARG A 53 0.80 -11.99 11.49
N ILE A 54 1.11 -10.80 11.00
CA ILE A 54 0.18 -9.93 10.26
C ILE A 54 0.64 -9.87 8.80
N TYR A 55 -0.30 -10.18 7.90
CA TYR A 55 -0.22 -10.09 6.45
C TYR A 55 -1.64 -10.01 5.88
#